data_AF-A0A528D8H6-F1
#
_entry.id   AF-A0A528D8H6-F1
#
_cell.length_a   1.000
_cell.length_b   1.000
_cell.length_c   1.000
_cell.angle_alpha   90.00
_cell.angle_beta   90.00
_cell.angle_gamma   90.00
#
_symmetry.space_group_name_H-M   'P 1'
#
loop_
_entity.id
_entity.type
_entity.pdbx_description
1 polymer ?
#
loop_
_entity_poly.entity_id
_entity_poly.type
_entity_poly.pdbx_seq_one_letter_code
_entity_poly.pdbx_strand_id
1 'polypeptide(L)' 'MNTATVSYKRDRVPPQIIAHAVWLYYRFPLSLRLVEEMLLERGI' A
#
# COMPACT_ATOMS: atom_id res chain seq x y z
N MET A 1 -15.76 2.85 20.73
CA MET A 1 -14.87 3.81 20.04
C MET A 1 -15.16 3.72 18.56
N ASN A 2 -15.73 4.76 17.99
CA ASN A 2 -16.32 4.78 16.65
C ASN A 2 -15.21 5.07 15.62
N THR A 3 -14.62 4.02 15.04
CA THR A 3 -13.59 4.16 14.01
C THR A 3 -14.28 4.60 12.72
N ALA A 4 -14.07 5.87 12.37
CA ALA A 4 -14.64 6.55 11.21
C ALA A 4 -14.79 5.62 10.00
N THR A 5 -16.03 5.35 9.62
CA THR A 5 -16.39 4.68 8.37
C THR A 5 -16.08 5.63 7.23
N VAL A 6 -14.82 5.66 6.80
CA VAL A 6 -14.36 6.44 5.66
C VAL A 6 -14.97 5.84 4.40
N SER A 7 -16.10 6.38 3.96
CA SER A 7 -16.73 6.04 2.70
C SER A 7 -15.93 6.66 1.54
N TYR A 8 -14.92 5.94 1.04
CA TYR A 8 -14.15 6.36 -0.13
C TYR A 8 -14.81 5.88 -1.41
N LYS A 9 -15.74 6.68 -1.94
CA LYS A 9 -16.17 6.61 -3.35
C LYS A 9 -15.08 7.22 -4.23
N ARG A 10 -14.11 6.40 -4.63
CA ARG A 10 -13.17 6.57 -5.76
C ARG A 10 -12.29 5.34 -5.73
N ASP A 11 -12.10 4.71 -6.87
CA ASP A 11 -11.20 3.59 -7.12
C ASP A 11 -9.81 3.90 -6.54
N ARG A 12 -9.60 3.56 -5.26
CA ARG A 12 -8.45 3.99 -4.47
C ARG A 12 -7.74 2.75 -4.00
N VAL A 13 -6.47 2.68 -4.35
CA VAL A 13 -5.50 1.80 -3.71
C VAL A 13 -5.67 1.94 -2.19
N PRO A 14 -6.02 0.85 -1.47
CA PRO A 14 -6.28 0.91 -0.05
C PRO A 14 -5.12 1.55 0.72
N PRO A 15 -5.37 2.38 1.75
CA PRO A 15 -4.32 3.04 2.51
C PRO A 15 -3.36 2.04 3.17
N GLN A 16 -3.80 0.80 3.42
CA GLN A 16 -2.95 -0.29 3.91
C GLN A 16 -1.82 -0.63 2.94
N ILE A 17 -2.08 -0.53 1.63
CA ILE A 17 -1.12 -0.85 0.57
C ILE A 17 -0.05 0.22 0.49
N ILE A 18 -0.45 1.49 0.55
CA ILE A 18 0.47 2.64 0.57
C ILE A 18 1.37 2.56 1.80
N ALA A 19 0.80 2.26 2.97
CA ALA A 19 1.58 2.07 4.20
C ALA A 19 2.57 0.90 4.08
N HIS A 20 2.18 -0.20 3.44
CA HIS A 20 3.06 -1.34 3.22
C HIS A 20 4.19 -1.03 2.25
N ALA A 21 3.92 -0.32 1.15
CA ALA A 21 4.92 0.13 0.19
C ALA A 21 5.96 1.06 0.82
N VAL A 22 5.50 2.02 1.62
CA VAL A 22 6.39 2.94 2.36
C VAL A 22 7.22 2.18 3.41
N TRP A 23 6.62 1.22 4.12
CA TRP A 23 7.34 0.40 5.08
C TRP A 23 8.43 -0.46 4.42
N LEU A 24 8.13 -1.09 3.27
CA LEU A 24 9.10 -1.88 2.51
C LEU A 24 10.25 -1.02 2.00
N TYR A 25 9.96 0.18 1.50
CA TYR A 25 10.97 1.14 1.05
C TYR A 25 11.87 1.62 2.20
N TYR A 26 11.33 1.81 3.40
CA TYR A 26 12.10 2.24 4.56
C TYR A 26 12.90 1.09 5.19
N ARG A 27 12.36 -0.13 5.18
CA ARG A 27 12.94 -1.29 5.89
C ARG A 27 14.06 -1.97 5.09
N PHE A 28 13.98 -1.93 3.77
CA PHE A 28 14.96 -2.52 2.87
C PHE A 28 15.46 -1.47 1.89
N PRO A 29 16.74 -1.51 1.47
CA PRO A 29 17.22 -0.71 0.33
C PRO A 29 16.69 -1.30 -0.98
N LEU A 30 15.36 -1.44 -1.08
CA LEU A 30 14.65 -2.01 -2.20
C LEU A 30 14.47 -0.93 -3.26
N SER A 31 14.85 -1.22 -4.51
CA SER A 31 14.49 -0.37 -5.64
C SER A 31 12.97 -0.30 -5.78
N LEU A 32 12.46 0.86 -6.21
CA LEU A 32 11.02 1.09 -6.39
C LEU A 32 10.34 -0.02 -7.22
N ARG A 33 11.04 -0.50 -8.26
CA ARG A 33 10.61 -1.64 -9.09
C ARG A 33 10.34 -2.92 -8.31
N LEU A 34 11.14 -3.24 -7.29
CA LEU A 34 10.94 -4.45 -6.51
C LEU A 34 9.70 -4.30 -5.60
N VAL A 35 9.43 -3.08 -5.14
CA VAL A 35 8.21 -2.78 -4.38
C VAL A 35 6.98 -2.87 -5.30
N GLU A 36 7.06 -2.36 -6.53
CA GLU A 36 5.99 -2.51 -7.53
C GLU A 36 5.73 -3.98 -7.88
N GLU A 37 6.78 -4.77 -8.14
CA GLU A 37 6.63 -6.21 -8.43
C GLU A 37 5.99 -6.96 -7.24
N MET A 38 6.39 -6.67 -6.00
CA MET A 38 5.79 -7.27 -4.80
C MET A 38 4.31 -6.92 -4.61
N LEU A 39 3.91 -5.72 -5.02
CA LEU A 39 2.51 -5.30 -5.03
C LEU A 39 1.75 -6.00 -6.17
N LEU A 40 2.36 -6.10 -7.34
CA LEU A 40 1.81 -6.75 -8.52
C LEU A 40 1.60 -8.26 -8.31
N GLU A 41 2.56 -8.94 -7.68
CA GLU A 41 2.45 -10.36 -7.27
C GLU A 41 1.29 -10.60 -6.30
N ARG A 42 0.92 -9.59 -5.51
CA ARG A 42 -0.23 -9.64 -4.59
C ARG A 42 -1.57 -9.31 -5.27
N GLY A 43 -1.57 -9.05 -6.57
CA GLY A 43 -2.78 -8.73 -7.34
C GLY A 43 -3.40 -7.37 -6.98
N ILE A 44 -2.56 -6.44 -6.53
CA ILE A 44 -2.92 -5.07 -6.13
C ILE A 44 -2.83 -4.13 -7.33
#